data_AF-A0A524IBS4-F1
#
_entry.id   AF-A0A524IBS4-F1
#
_cell.length_a   1.000
_cell.length_b   1.000
_cell.length_c   1.000
_cell.angle_alpha   90.00
_cell.angle_beta   90.00
_cell.angle_gamma   90.00
#
_symmetry.space_group_name_H-M   'P 1'
#
loop_
_entity.id
_entity.type
_entity.pdbx_description
1 polymer ?
#
loop_
_entity_poly.entity_id
_entity_poly.type
_entity_poly.pdbx_seq_one_letter_code
_entity_poly.pdbx_strand_id
1 'polypeptide(L)'
;MVEKETNYLSRILRKRIETLGYTSLKKFVEDKKDFQYSYELLRQVVYGGRLPRAETLLSILQTMRFSPSQIHKLMDFHFGGYPGGGTDSPGETAGIPDADKREPFSRPEHRESSSTGIKLLDADPSGAQADLLADSPEETAMSLRQSLPRIPFKGNEDFWEMARALALQAERKALRIARREAD
;
A
#
# COMPACT_ATOMS: atom_id res chain seq x y z
N MET A 1 -27.92 -9.90 23.75
CA MET A 1 -27.43 -10.00 22.36
C MET A 1 -26.45 -8.86 22.16
N VAL A 2 -25.27 -9.08 21.59
CA VAL A 2 -24.32 -7.97 21.36
C VAL A 2 -24.65 -7.31 20.05
N GLU A 3 -25.16 -6.09 20.11
CA GLU A 3 -25.19 -5.20 18.95
C GLU A 3 -23.74 -4.85 18.61
N LYS A 4 -23.18 -5.56 17.62
CA LYS A 4 -21.91 -5.13 17.03
C LYS A 4 -22.14 -3.75 16.45
N GLU A 5 -21.33 -2.79 16.89
CA GLU A 5 -21.17 -1.50 16.22
C GLU A 5 -21.07 -1.76 14.72
N THR A 6 -21.88 -1.06 13.93
CA THR A 6 -21.95 -1.30 12.48
C THR A 6 -20.67 -0.78 11.84
N ASN A 7 -19.67 -1.68 11.81
CA ASN A 7 -18.26 -1.45 11.49
C ASN A 7 -18.12 -0.35 10.44
N TYR A 8 -17.37 0.71 10.74
CA TYR A 8 -17.35 2.00 10.04
C TYR A 8 -17.44 1.88 8.51
N LEU A 9 -16.67 0.95 7.94
CA LEU A 9 -16.73 0.56 6.53
C LEU A 9 -18.13 0.19 6.02
N SER A 10 -18.84 -0.71 6.70
CA SER A 10 -20.19 -1.19 6.32
C SER A 10 -21.20 -0.04 6.21
N ARG A 11 -21.14 0.94 7.12
CA ARG A 11 -21.97 2.15 7.09
C ARG A 11 -21.66 3.03 5.88
N ILE A 12 -20.38 3.18 5.54
CA ILE A 12 -19.92 3.96 4.39
C ILE A 12 -20.26 3.28 3.06
N LEU A 13 -20.02 1.96 2.93
CA LEU A 13 -20.35 1.21 1.72
C LEU A 13 -21.86 1.17 1.47
N ARG A 14 -22.68 0.96 2.52
CA ARG A 14 -24.15 1.02 2.41
C ARG A 14 -24.61 2.38 1.88
N LYS A 15 -24.17 3.47 2.52
CA LYS A 15 -24.47 4.84 2.08
C LYS A 15 -23.97 5.11 0.66
N ARG A 16 -22.86 4.49 0.22
CA ARG A 16 -22.37 4.64 -1.16
C ARG A 16 -23.28 3.99 -2.19
N ILE A 17 -23.81 2.80 -1.91
CA ILE A 17 -24.77 2.11 -2.81
C ILE A 17 -26.04 2.95 -3.01
N GLU A 18 -26.55 3.51 -1.90
CA GLU A 18 -27.68 4.46 -1.90
C GLU A 18 -27.35 5.74 -2.70
N THR A 19 -26.17 6.33 -2.47
CA THR A 19 -25.68 7.53 -3.20
C THR A 19 -25.49 7.28 -4.70
N LEU A 20 -25.21 6.04 -5.11
CA LEU A 20 -25.08 5.62 -6.51
C LEU A 20 -26.44 5.28 -7.15
N GLY A 21 -27.56 5.40 -6.42
CA GLY A 21 -28.92 5.19 -6.95
C GLY A 21 -29.37 3.73 -7.07
N TYR A 22 -28.60 2.76 -6.58
CA TYR A 22 -28.99 1.35 -6.66
C TYR A 22 -29.94 0.96 -5.52
N THR A 23 -31.12 0.45 -5.87
CA THR A 23 -32.14 -0.02 -4.91
C THR A 23 -31.72 -1.26 -4.10
N SER A 24 -30.67 -1.96 -4.51
CA SER A 24 -30.12 -3.10 -3.78
C SER A 24 -28.67 -3.39 -4.20
N LEU A 25 -27.92 -4.05 -3.31
CA LEU A 25 -26.59 -4.55 -3.62
C LEU A 25 -26.58 -5.53 -4.81
N LYS A 26 -27.66 -6.31 -4.99
CA LYS A 26 -27.78 -7.24 -6.12
C LYS A 26 -27.83 -6.48 -7.45
N LYS A 27 -28.56 -5.36 -7.52
CA LYS A 27 -28.60 -4.50 -8.72
C LYS A 27 -27.26 -3.83 -9.02
N PHE A 28 -26.51 -3.44 -8.00
CA PHE A 28 -25.12 -2.95 -8.18
C PHE A 28 -24.22 -4.01 -8.84
N VAL A 29 -24.28 -5.27 -8.38
CA VAL A 29 -23.46 -6.37 -8.95
C VAL A 29 -23.96 -6.81 -10.34
N GLU A 30 -25.27 -6.82 -10.58
CA GLU A 30 -25.83 -7.12 -11.92
C GLU A 30 -25.41 -6.10 -13.00
N ASP A 31 -25.22 -4.83 -12.61
CA ASP A 31 -24.76 -3.75 -13.48
C ASP A 31 -23.22 -3.72 -13.62
N LYS A 32 -22.48 -3.96 -12.53
CA LYS A 32 -21.01 -3.96 -12.52
C LYS A 32 -20.43 -5.33 -12.87
N LYS A 33 -20.59 -5.71 -14.15
CA LYS A 33 -20.05 -6.98 -14.72
C LYS A 33 -18.53 -7.13 -14.58
N ASP A 34 -17.79 -6.03 -14.44
CA ASP A 34 -16.33 -6.02 -14.22
C ASP A 34 -15.93 -6.43 -12.79
N PHE A 35 -16.90 -6.60 -11.88
CA PHE A 35 -16.65 -6.89 -10.47
C PHE A 35 -16.26 -8.36 -10.26
N GLN A 36 -14.97 -8.60 -10.01
CA GLN A 36 -14.35 -9.93 -9.97
C GLN A 36 -14.71 -10.80 -8.75
N TYR A 37 -15.53 -10.31 -7.81
CA TYR A 37 -15.83 -11.02 -6.56
C TYR A 37 -17.30 -11.44 -6.44
N SER A 38 -17.54 -12.50 -5.65
CA SER A 38 -18.88 -13.03 -5.44
C SER A 38 -19.79 -12.06 -4.67
N TYR A 39 -21.08 -12.09 -5.03
CA TYR A 39 -22.12 -11.31 -4.35
C TYR A 39 -22.14 -11.52 -2.83
N GLU A 40 -21.95 -12.76 -2.36
CA GLU A 40 -21.94 -13.07 -0.93
C GLU A 40 -20.71 -12.51 -0.21
N LEU A 41 -19.54 -12.41 -0.85
CA LEU A 41 -18.40 -11.71 -0.27
C LEU A 41 -18.72 -10.23 -0.08
N LEU A 42 -19.23 -9.57 -1.13
CA LEU A 42 -19.58 -8.15 -1.06
C LEU A 42 -20.70 -7.91 -0.03
N ARG A 43 -21.70 -8.80 0.07
CA ARG A 43 -22.75 -8.77 1.10
C ARG A 43 -22.18 -8.87 2.52
N GLN A 44 -21.18 -9.74 2.75
CA GLN A 44 -20.50 -9.84 4.05
C GLN A 44 -19.70 -8.58 4.41
N VAL A 45 -19.11 -7.89 3.43
CA VAL A 45 -18.40 -6.62 3.68
C VAL A 45 -19.38 -5.46 3.93
N VAL A 46 -20.38 -5.31 3.06
CA VAL A 46 -21.37 -4.20 3.08
C VAL A 46 -22.36 -4.30 4.25
N TYR A 47 -22.84 -5.50 4.59
CA TYR A 47 -23.87 -5.70 5.61
C TYR A 47 -23.39 -6.50 6.82
N GLY A 48 -22.46 -7.44 6.63
CA GLY A 48 -21.90 -8.27 7.72
C GLY A 48 -20.75 -7.62 8.50
N GLY A 49 -20.24 -6.47 8.05
CA GLY A 49 -19.12 -5.77 8.68
C GLY A 49 -17.78 -6.52 8.62
N ARG A 50 -17.64 -7.50 7.72
CA ARG A 50 -16.40 -8.26 7.51
C ARG A 50 -15.36 -7.39 6.79
N LEU A 51 -14.18 -7.23 7.38
CA LEU A 51 -13.03 -6.68 6.66
C LEU A 51 -12.45 -7.78 5.72
N PRO A 52 -12.30 -7.52 4.41
CA PRO A 52 -11.67 -8.47 3.49
C PRO A 52 -10.14 -8.23 3.42
N ARG A 53 -9.43 -8.87 2.49
CA ARG A 53 -8.02 -8.53 2.21
C ARG A 53 -7.89 -7.12 1.64
N ALA A 54 -6.73 -6.49 1.79
CA ALA A 54 -6.44 -5.14 1.31
C ALA A 54 -6.75 -4.94 -0.18
N GLU A 55 -6.24 -5.83 -1.05
CA GLU A 55 -6.52 -5.87 -2.49
C GLU A 55 -8.03 -5.89 -2.80
N THR A 56 -8.76 -6.75 -2.09
CA THR A 56 -10.21 -6.90 -2.22
C THR A 56 -10.94 -5.63 -1.79
N LEU A 57 -10.52 -4.99 -0.69
CA LEU A 57 -11.13 -3.74 -0.25
C LEU A 57 -10.88 -2.62 -1.27
N LEU A 58 -9.63 -2.48 -1.74
CA LEU A 58 -9.24 -1.52 -2.75
C LEU A 58 -10.10 -1.63 -4.02
N SER A 59 -10.24 -2.85 -4.55
CA SER A 59 -11.06 -3.12 -5.74
C SER A 59 -12.56 -2.87 -5.50
N ILE A 60 -13.10 -3.20 -4.33
CA ILE A 60 -14.48 -2.84 -3.94
C ILE A 60 -14.68 -1.32 -3.95
N LEU A 61 -13.75 -0.56 -3.35
CA LEU A 61 -13.85 0.90 -3.27
C LEU A 61 -13.67 1.57 -4.65
N GLN A 62 -12.79 1.05 -5.50
CA GLN A 62 -12.66 1.49 -6.90
C GLN A 62 -13.95 1.22 -7.70
N THR A 63 -14.55 0.04 -7.55
CA THR A 63 -15.82 -0.33 -8.22
C THR A 63 -16.99 0.54 -7.77
N MET A 64 -17.04 0.88 -6.47
CA MET A 64 -18.00 1.85 -5.89
C MET A 64 -17.62 3.33 -6.13
N ARG A 65 -16.61 3.58 -6.99
CA ARG A 65 -16.17 4.91 -7.43
C ARG A 65 -15.88 5.87 -6.29
N PHE A 66 -15.26 5.41 -5.19
CA PHE A 66 -14.70 6.32 -4.18
C PHE A 66 -13.56 7.15 -4.78
N SER A 67 -13.34 8.37 -4.31
CA SER A 67 -12.19 9.16 -4.77
C SER A 67 -10.87 8.59 -4.22
N PRO A 68 -9.72 8.78 -4.89
CA PRO A 68 -8.44 8.24 -4.41
C PRO A 68 -8.12 8.64 -2.95
N SER A 69 -8.43 9.87 -2.55
CA SER A 69 -8.26 10.37 -1.18
C SER A 69 -9.21 9.71 -0.17
N GLN A 70 -10.41 9.29 -0.59
CA GLN A 70 -11.33 8.51 0.25
C GLN A 70 -10.85 7.06 0.37
N ILE A 71 -10.34 6.48 -0.72
CA ILE A 71 -9.74 5.14 -0.73
C ILE A 71 -8.55 5.10 0.23
N HIS A 72 -7.62 6.05 0.11
CA HIS A 72 -6.46 6.14 0.99
C HIS A 72 -6.86 6.20 2.47
N LYS A 73 -7.74 7.13 2.85
CA LYS A 73 -8.24 7.28 4.23
C LYS A 73 -8.94 6.01 4.76
N LEU A 74 -9.68 5.29 3.92
CA LEU A 74 -10.34 4.02 4.32
C LEU A 74 -9.36 2.85 4.44
N MET A 75 -8.36 2.78 3.56
CA MET A 75 -7.34 1.73 3.59
C MET A 75 -6.39 1.91 4.77
N ASP A 76 -5.93 3.14 5.02
CA ASP A 76 -5.03 3.45 6.13
C ASP A 76 -5.71 3.24 7.49
N PHE A 77 -6.97 3.67 7.66
CA PHE A 77 -7.77 3.43 8.87
C PHE A 77 -7.97 1.93 9.20
N HIS A 78 -7.93 1.04 8.19
CA HIS A 78 -8.19 -0.39 8.38
C HIS A 78 -6.97 -1.31 8.34
N PHE A 79 -5.85 -0.88 7.76
CA PHE A 79 -4.63 -1.67 7.64
C PHE A 79 -3.38 -1.00 8.20
N GLY A 80 -3.34 0.34 8.25
CA GLY A 80 -2.19 1.14 8.67
C GLY A 80 -1.04 1.17 7.65
N GLY A 81 -0.50 2.35 7.38
CA GLY A 81 0.66 2.51 6.48
C GLY A 81 0.34 2.21 5.02
N TYR A 82 -0.92 2.38 4.59
CA TYR A 82 -1.27 2.22 3.18
C TYR A 82 -0.57 3.33 2.36
N PRO A 83 0.27 3.00 1.36
CA PRO A 83 1.16 3.97 0.72
C PRO A 83 0.36 5.08 0.04
N GLY A 84 0.51 6.30 0.57
CA GLY A 84 -0.04 7.50 -0.02
C GLY A 84 0.73 7.86 -1.28
N GLY A 85 0.05 7.87 -2.43
CA GLY A 85 0.50 8.64 -3.59
C GLY A 85 0.43 10.12 -3.23
N GLY A 86 1.54 10.66 -2.70
CA GLY A 86 1.61 11.98 -2.11
C GLY A 86 1.43 13.09 -3.15
N THR A 87 0.25 13.68 -3.20
CA THR A 87 0.14 15.13 -3.37
C THR A 87 0.18 15.73 -1.97
N ASP A 88 1.19 16.54 -1.67
CA ASP A 88 1.40 17.09 -0.34
C ASP A 88 0.19 17.91 0.15
N SER A 89 -0.13 17.76 1.43
CA SER A 89 -1.11 18.59 2.15
C SER A 89 -0.76 18.53 3.64
N PRO A 90 0.17 19.38 4.12
CA PRO A 90 0.66 19.34 5.50
C PRO A 90 -0.38 19.91 6.47
N GLY A 91 -1.31 19.04 6.89
CA GLY A 91 -2.17 19.24 8.05
C GLY A 91 -3.32 20.23 7.88
N GLU A 92 -4.55 19.72 7.94
CA GLU A 92 -5.65 20.53 8.46
C GLU A 92 -6.59 19.69 9.33
N THR A 93 -7.14 20.34 10.36
CA THR A 93 -7.98 19.74 11.41
C THR A 93 -9.37 19.35 10.90
N ALA A 94 -10.14 18.64 11.74
CA ALA A 94 -11.52 18.26 11.44
C ALA A 94 -12.45 19.49 11.30
N GLY A 95 -12.58 20.01 10.08
CA GLY A 95 -13.50 21.08 9.71
C GLY A 95 -14.84 20.55 9.18
N ILE A 96 -15.95 21.01 9.77
CA ILE A 96 -17.29 20.91 9.19
C ILE A 96 -17.42 22.07 8.19
N PRO A 97 -18.00 21.88 6.98
CA PRO A 97 -18.19 22.97 6.04
C PRO A 97 -19.33 23.89 6.51
N ASP A 98 -18.96 25.00 7.14
CA ASP A 98 -19.80 26.20 7.25
C ASP A 98 -19.10 27.36 6.53
N ALA A 99 -19.83 28.44 6.25
CA ALA A 99 -19.46 29.42 5.24
C ALA A 99 -18.82 30.71 5.79
N ASP A 100 -18.35 31.53 4.83
CA ASP A 100 -18.36 33.00 4.86
C ASP A 100 -17.06 33.75 5.31
N LYS A 101 -16.48 34.47 4.33
CA LYS A 101 -15.64 35.69 4.42
C LYS A 101 -14.16 35.69 4.90
N ARG A 102 -13.30 35.95 3.90
CA ARG A 102 -12.26 37.03 3.81
C ARG A 102 -10.86 36.84 4.43
N GLU A 103 -9.88 36.78 3.51
CA GLU A 103 -8.47 37.23 3.65
C GLU A 103 -8.35 38.80 3.66
N PRO A 104 -7.16 39.46 3.61
CA PRO A 104 -5.75 38.97 3.65
C PRO A 104 -4.76 39.74 4.59
N PHE A 105 -3.46 39.37 4.46
CA PHE A 105 -2.22 40.13 4.74
C PHE A 105 -1.50 39.96 6.09
N SER A 106 -0.32 39.29 6.08
CA SER A 106 1.00 39.97 6.06
C SER A 106 2.22 39.00 6.13
N ARG A 107 3.27 39.34 5.36
CA ARG A 107 4.70 38.90 5.43
C ARG A 107 5.53 40.23 5.57
N PRO A 108 6.89 40.30 5.64
CA PRO A 108 7.93 39.27 5.49
C PRO A 108 9.14 39.36 6.48
N GLU A 109 10.19 38.56 6.20
CA GLU A 109 11.60 38.64 6.70
C GLU A 109 11.81 38.33 8.20
N HIS A 110 12.97 37.95 8.76
CA HIS A 110 14.39 37.76 8.32
C HIS A 110 15.06 36.78 9.36
N ARG A 111 16.30 36.22 9.31
CA ARG A 111 17.49 36.27 8.41
C ARG A 111 18.35 34.97 8.65
N GLU A 112 19.52 34.89 7.99
CA GLU A 112 20.77 34.13 8.22
C GLU A 112 21.16 33.75 9.67
N SER A 113 22.14 32.87 9.98
CA SER A 113 22.80 31.73 9.29
C SER A 113 23.78 31.05 10.27
N SER A 114 23.96 29.72 10.20
CA SER A 114 25.08 29.01 10.84
C SER A 114 25.30 27.63 10.21
N SER A 115 26.24 27.54 9.28
CA SER A 115 26.56 26.32 8.54
C SER A 115 27.84 25.65 9.06
N THR A 116 27.71 24.44 9.61
CA THR A 116 28.82 23.49 9.77
C THR A 116 28.37 22.16 9.20
N GLY A 117 29.03 21.72 8.12
CA GLY A 117 28.49 20.68 7.24
C GLY A 117 28.71 19.24 7.71
N ILE A 118 27.69 18.41 7.56
CA ILE A 118 27.84 17.02 7.12
C ILE A 118 27.30 17.00 5.68
N LYS A 119 28.02 16.34 4.76
CA LYS A 119 27.66 16.36 3.33
C LYS A 119 26.25 15.81 3.10
N LEU A 120 25.45 16.55 2.34
CA LEU A 120 24.40 15.93 1.53
C LEU A 120 25.04 14.90 0.60
N LEU A 121 24.52 13.68 0.64
CA LEU A 121 24.38 12.87 -0.55
C LEU A 121 22.92 12.99 -0.95
N ASP A 122 22.63 13.88 -1.90
CA ASP A 122 21.35 13.91 -2.60
C ASP A 122 21.23 12.61 -3.40
N ALA A 123 20.55 11.63 -2.81
CA ALA A 123 20.15 10.40 -3.47
C ALA A 123 18.68 10.55 -3.88
N ASP A 124 18.46 11.05 -5.10
CA ASP A 124 17.13 11.18 -5.70
C ASP A 124 16.39 9.83 -5.63
N PRO A 125 15.24 9.72 -4.95
CA PRO A 125 14.50 8.46 -4.83
C PRO A 125 13.95 7.96 -6.18
N SER A 126 13.97 8.79 -7.23
CA SER A 126 13.67 8.40 -8.61
C SER A 126 14.78 7.57 -9.27
N GLY A 127 16.04 7.70 -8.82
CA GLY A 127 17.19 6.96 -9.39
C GLY A 127 17.30 5.50 -8.92
N ALA A 128 16.89 5.22 -7.68
CA ALA A 128 17.18 3.96 -6.98
C ALA A 128 16.51 2.69 -7.56
N GLN A 129 15.62 2.81 -8.55
CA GLN A 129 15.05 1.65 -9.28
C GLN A 129 15.76 1.35 -10.62
N ALA A 130 16.65 2.22 -11.08
CA ALA A 130 17.44 1.99 -12.30
C ALA A 130 18.74 1.21 -12.02
N ASP A 131 19.41 1.47 -10.88
CA ASP A 131 20.71 0.86 -10.53
C ASP A 131 20.63 -0.63 -10.14
N LEU A 132 19.44 -1.15 -9.78
CA LEU A 132 19.24 -2.57 -9.45
C LEU A 132 19.46 -3.55 -10.63
N LEU A 133 19.83 -3.04 -11.81
CA LEU A 133 20.24 -3.80 -12.98
C LEU A 133 21.71 -3.54 -13.38
N ALA A 134 22.44 -2.71 -12.64
CA ALA A 134 23.83 -2.32 -12.89
C ALA A 134 24.83 -2.95 -11.91
N ASP A 135 24.41 -3.29 -10.68
CA ASP A 135 25.23 -4.02 -9.70
C ASP A 135 25.80 -5.33 -10.30
N SER A 136 27.11 -5.56 -10.14
CA SER A 136 27.72 -6.84 -10.50
C SER A 136 27.05 -7.99 -9.73
N PRO A 137 26.90 -9.20 -10.31
CA PRO A 137 26.49 -10.37 -9.54
C PRO A 137 27.43 -10.67 -8.36
N GLU A 138 28.69 -10.24 -8.43
CA GLU A 138 29.66 -10.33 -7.34
C GLU A 138 29.38 -9.32 -6.22
N GLU A 139 29.00 -8.08 -6.57
CA GLU A 139 28.63 -7.02 -5.61
C GLU A 139 27.31 -7.35 -4.92
N THR A 140 26.32 -7.84 -5.68
CA THR A 140 25.07 -8.40 -5.14
C THR A 140 25.36 -9.54 -4.16
N ALA A 141 26.26 -10.47 -4.52
CA ALA A 141 26.64 -11.59 -3.64
C ALA A 141 27.41 -11.12 -2.38
N MET A 142 28.23 -10.07 -2.47
CA MET A 142 28.91 -9.47 -1.32
C MET A 142 27.93 -8.74 -0.40
N SER A 143 26.99 -7.97 -0.95
CA SER A 143 25.93 -7.30 -0.19
C SER A 143 25.02 -8.30 0.55
N LEU A 144 24.60 -9.37 -0.12
CA LEU A 144 23.84 -10.47 0.49
C LEU A 144 24.64 -11.17 1.61
N ARG A 145 25.93 -11.44 1.40
CA ARG A 145 26.81 -12.04 2.43
C ARG A 145 26.97 -11.16 3.67
N GLN A 146 26.97 -9.84 3.53
CA GLN A 146 27.07 -8.91 4.67
C GLN A 146 25.74 -8.69 5.40
N SER A 147 24.61 -8.79 4.69
CA SER A 147 23.27 -8.52 5.22
C SER A 147 22.58 -9.73 5.84
N LEU A 148 22.66 -10.92 5.21
CA LEU A 148 22.00 -12.14 5.68
C LEU A 148 22.27 -12.49 7.16
N PRO A 149 23.51 -12.39 7.70
CA PRO A 149 23.77 -12.70 9.12
C PRO A 149 23.13 -11.73 10.12
N ARG A 150 22.63 -10.57 9.66
CA ARG A 150 21.97 -9.56 10.51
C ARG A 150 20.46 -9.78 10.64
N ILE A 151 19.88 -10.67 9.82
CA ILE A 151 18.43 -10.93 9.81
C ILE A 151 18.11 -11.99 10.88
N PRO A 152 17.36 -11.66 11.95
CA PRO A 152 17.03 -12.63 13.00
C PRO A 152 16.13 -13.74 12.44
N PHE A 153 16.36 -14.98 12.86
CA PHE A 153 15.58 -16.13 12.36
C PHE A 153 14.13 -16.13 12.84
N LYS A 154 13.92 -15.92 14.15
CA LYS A 154 12.61 -15.92 14.79
C LYS A 154 11.75 -14.77 14.27
N GLY A 155 10.58 -15.08 13.71
CA GLY A 155 9.67 -14.12 13.10
C GLY A 155 9.98 -13.78 11.63
N ASN A 156 11.05 -14.33 11.05
CA ASN A 156 11.36 -14.25 9.61
C ASN A 156 11.45 -15.66 8.98
N GLU A 157 10.68 -16.60 9.51
CA GLU A 157 10.78 -18.03 9.18
C GLU A 157 10.48 -18.30 7.70
N ASP A 158 9.43 -17.67 7.14
CA ASP A 158 9.07 -17.71 5.72
C ASP A 158 10.20 -17.22 4.80
N PHE A 159 10.86 -16.12 5.18
CA PHE A 159 12.01 -15.57 4.43
C PHE A 159 13.17 -16.56 4.39
N TRP A 160 13.49 -17.18 5.53
CA TRP A 160 14.56 -18.18 5.60
C TRP A 160 14.18 -19.49 4.88
N GLU A 161 12.91 -19.89 4.85
CA GLU A 161 12.44 -21.00 4.00
C GLU A 161 12.59 -20.68 2.51
N MET A 162 12.12 -19.51 2.07
CA MET A 162 12.29 -19.05 0.69
C MET A 162 13.76 -18.96 0.27
N ALA A 163 14.64 -18.43 1.13
CA ALA A 163 16.08 -18.36 0.88
C ALA A 163 16.72 -19.75 0.71
N ARG A 164 16.30 -20.74 1.52
CA ARG A 164 16.76 -22.14 1.38
C ARG A 164 16.26 -22.78 0.09
N ALA A 165 15.00 -22.54 -0.29
CA ALA A 165 14.45 -23.02 -1.57
C ALA A 165 15.19 -22.42 -2.78
N LEU A 166 15.50 -21.12 -2.73
CA LEU A 166 16.26 -20.42 -3.78
C LEU A 166 17.69 -20.96 -3.91
N ALA A 167 18.37 -21.21 -2.79
CA ALA A 167 19.72 -21.79 -2.77
C ALA A 167 19.75 -23.20 -3.41
N LEU A 168 18.81 -24.07 -3.04
CA LEU A 168 18.65 -25.40 -3.66
C LEU A 168 18.34 -25.31 -5.17
N GLN A 169 17.62 -24.29 -5.61
CA GLN A 169 17.36 -24.05 -7.03
C GLN A 169 18.61 -23.55 -7.78
N ALA A 170 19.44 -22.72 -7.15
CA ALA A 170 20.71 -22.24 -7.68
C ALA A 170 21.74 -23.38 -7.82
N GLU A 171 21.91 -24.20 -6.79
CA GLU A 171 22.76 -25.41 -6.83
C GLU A 171 22.35 -26.36 -7.96
N ARG A 172 21.05 -26.64 -8.10
CA ARG A 172 20.49 -27.47 -9.19
C ARG A 172 20.64 -26.83 -10.57
N LYS A 173 20.85 -25.52 -10.69
CA LYS A 173 21.23 -24.85 -11.95
C LYS A 173 22.73 -25.02 -12.21
N ALA A 174 23.58 -24.73 -11.22
CA ALA A 174 25.04 -24.86 -11.34
C ALA A 174 25.45 -26.29 -11.74
N LEU A 175 24.90 -27.32 -11.09
CA LEU A 175 25.15 -28.73 -11.43
C LEU A 175 24.69 -29.13 -12.85
N ARG A 176 23.77 -28.39 -13.48
CA ARG A 176 23.36 -28.60 -14.88
C ARG A 176 24.24 -27.85 -15.87
N ILE A 177 24.83 -26.73 -15.46
CA ILE A 177 25.78 -25.96 -16.26
C ILE A 177 27.12 -26.72 -16.29
N ALA A 178 27.65 -27.10 -15.13
CA ALA A 178 28.88 -27.88 -15.03
C ALA A 178 28.82 -29.24 -15.74
N ARG A 179 27.63 -29.86 -15.88
CA ARG A 179 27.44 -31.06 -16.70
C ARG A 179 27.46 -30.78 -18.22
N ARG A 180 27.07 -29.57 -18.65
CA ARG A 180 27.14 -29.14 -20.07
C ARG A 180 28.50 -28.60 -20.48
N GLU A 181 29.39 -28.35 -19.53
CA GLU A 181 30.81 -28.00 -19.75
C GLU A 181 31.72 -29.24 -19.69
N ALA A 182 31.14 -30.43 -19.47
CA ALA A 182 31.83 -31.72 -19.35
C ALA A 182 31.43 -32.75 -20.44
N ASP A 183 30.51 -32.38 -21.33
CA ASP A 183 30.08 -33.11 -22.55
C ASP A 183 30.62 -32.38 -23.80
#